data_AF-A0A960BVV5-F1
#
_entry.id   AF-A0A960BVV5-F1
#
_cell.length_a   1.000
_cell.length_b   1.000
_cell.length_c   1.000
_cell.angle_alpha   90.00
_cell.angle_beta   90.00
_cell.angle_gamma   90.00
#
_symmetry.space_group_name_H-M   'P 1'
#
loop_
_entity.id
_entity.type
_entity.pdbx_description
1 polymer ?
#
loop_
_entity_poly.entity_id
_entity_poly.type
_entity_poly.pdbx_seq_one_letter_code
_entity_poly.pdbx_strand_id
1 'polypeptide(L)'
;FWELSKGASSTSAALSAKDSYMGAERQSAVVCGESPNPTNRGAYVKQAQKSLKDVGVGGAAWTWIGYCADWPAKAQSPYLGPWDNVGKPIVVVGTTGDPATPYSNAVAASRLLPGARLITVDGYGHTELANPSKCVQQRLADYFLKDKLPKRNAPDCQQNTKPFAG
;
A
#
# COMPACT_ATOMS: atom_id res chain seq x y z
N PHE A 1 34.62 -35.54 3.32
CA PHE A 1 33.88 -34.26 3.43
C PHE A 1 33.24 -33.84 2.10
N TRP A 2 32.81 -34.81 1.31
CA TRP A 2 31.85 -34.68 0.22
C TRP A 2 30.89 -35.87 0.43
N GLU A 3 29.63 -35.75 -0.01
CA GLU A 3 28.46 -36.56 0.38
C GLU A 3 27.64 -35.97 1.53
N LEU A 4 26.72 -35.08 1.17
CA LEU A 4 25.31 -35.06 1.60
C LEU A 4 24.56 -33.98 0.80
N SER A 5 24.26 -34.26 -0.46
CA SER A 5 23.28 -33.50 -1.24
C SER A 5 22.58 -34.42 -2.25
N LYS A 6 21.83 -35.38 -1.72
CA LYS A 6 20.82 -36.11 -2.48
C LYS A 6 19.48 -35.94 -1.77
N GLY A 7 18.53 -35.31 -2.45
CA GLY A 7 17.11 -35.45 -2.14
C GLY A 7 16.39 -34.20 -1.65
N ALA A 8 15.98 -33.34 -2.58
CA ALA A 8 14.58 -32.95 -2.77
C ALA A 8 14.53 -31.96 -3.94
N SER A 9 14.45 -32.48 -5.16
CA SER A 9 13.99 -31.67 -6.28
C SER A 9 12.51 -31.45 -6.08
N SER A 10 12.13 -30.39 -5.34
CA SER A 10 10.75 -29.92 -5.35
C SER A 10 10.50 -29.32 -6.73
N THR A 11 9.92 -30.11 -7.62
CA THR A 11 9.26 -29.56 -8.80
C THR A 11 8.09 -28.74 -8.31
N SER A 12 8.29 -27.43 -8.12
CA SER A 12 7.19 -26.49 -7.99
C SER A 12 6.47 -26.50 -9.33
N ALA A 13 5.39 -27.30 -9.44
CA ALA A 13 4.45 -27.13 -10.52
C ALA A 13 3.95 -25.68 -10.44
N ALA A 14 4.23 -24.90 -11.48
CA ALA A 14 3.68 -23.57 -11.60
C ALA A 14 2.15 -23.70 -11.67
N LEU A 15 1.45 -23.19 -10.66
CA LEU A 15 -0.01 -23.12 -10.64
C LEU A 15 -0.48 -22.39 -11.90
N SER A 16 -1.44 -22.96 -12.63
CA SER A 16 -2.08 -22.30 -13.75
C SER A 16 -2.93 -21.14 -13.25
N ALA A 17 -3.14 -20.10 -14.06
CA ALA A 17 -4.05 -19.00 -13.71
C ALA A 17 -5.48 -19.48 -13.37
N LYS A 18 -5.88 -20.66 -13.89
CA LYS A 18 -7.15 -21.33 -13.57
C LYS A 18 -7.20 -21.98 -12.17
N ASP A 19 -6.04 -22.18 -11.55
CA ASP A 19 -5.89 -22.73 -10.19
C ASP A 19 -5.73 -21.61 -9.14
N SER A 20 -5.90 -20.35 -9.54
CA SER A 20 -5.79 -19.21 -8.63
C SER A 20 -6.93 -19.26 -7.61
N TYR A 21 -6.59 -19.39 -6.33
CA TYR A 21 -7.56 -19.25 -5.25
C TYR A 21 -8.10 -17.80 -5.23
N MET A 22 -9.40 -17.65 -5.47
CA MET A 22 -10.12 -16.36 -5.52
C MET A 22 -11.07 -16.16 -4.33
N GLY A 23 -10.91 -16.94 -3.25
CA GLY A 23 -11.69 -16.74 -2.03
C GLY A 23 -11.37 -15.39 -1.37
N ALA A 24 -12.32 -14.86 -0.61
CA ALA A 24 -12.20 -13.58 0.09
C ALA A 24 -11.02 -13.58 1.10
N GLU A 25 -10.73 -14.77 1.63
CA GLU A 25 -9.67 -15.10 2.56
C GLU A 25 -8.27 -14.89 1.98
N ARG A 26 -8.13 -14.81 0.65
CA ARG A 26 -6.86 -14.52 -0.02
C ARG A 26 -6.25 -13.22 0.49
N GLN A 27 -7.07 -12.18 0.66
CA GLN A 27 -6.59 -10.89 1.14
C GLN A 27 -6.13 -11.00 2.60
N SER A 28 -6.88 -11.69 3.45
CA SER A 28 -6.52 -11.93 4.85
C SER A 28 -5.23 -12.73 4.99
N ALA A 29 -5.01 -13.73 4.13
CA ALA A 29 -3.78 -14.51 4.12
C ALA A 29 -2.52 -13.64 3.94
N VAL A 30 -2.62 -12.65 3.04
CA VAL A 30 -1.54 -11.69 2.79
C VAL A 30 -1.44 -10.67 3.93
N VAL A 31 -2.53 -9.94 4.23
CA VAL A 31 -2.53 -8.85 5.23
C VAL A 31 -2.09 -9.34 6.61
N CYS A 32 -2.57 -10.50 7.04
CA CYS A 32 -2.23 -11.07 8.35
C CYS A 32 -0.85 -11.74 8.36
N GLY A 33 -0.32 -12.12 7.18
CA GLY A 33 1.00 -12.71 7.02
C GLY A 33 2.14 -11.71 6.80
N GLU A 34 1.86 -10.46 6.41
CA GLU A 34 2.90 -9.48 6.06
C GLU A 34 3.22 -8.48 7.18
N SER A 35 2.25 -8.18 8.06
CA SER A 35 2.39 -7.17 9.11
C SER A 35 2.17 -7.74 10.50
N PRO A 36 2.82 -7.18 11.55
CA PRO A 36 2.65 -7.62 12.94
C PRO A 36 1.31 -7.13 13.51
N ASN A 37 0.22 -7.65 12.98
CA ASN A 37 -1.14 -7.30 13.39
C ASN A 37 -1.42 -7.79 14.83
N PRO A 38 -2.26 -7.07 15.62
CA PRO A 38 -2.64 -7.52 16.95
C PRO A 38 -3.31 -8.90 16.91
N THR A 39 -2.96 -9.80 17.84
CA THR A 39 -3.62 -11.11 17.97
C THR A 39 -4.77 -11.11 18.98
N ASN A 40 -5.04 -9.97 19.62
CA ASN A 40 -6.08 -9.83 20.63
C ASN A 40 -7.33 -9.21 20.02
N ARG A 41 -8.47 -9.90 20.11
CA ARG A 41 -9.78 -9.41 19.62
C ARG A 41 -10.14 -8.04 20.20
N GLY A 42 -9.82 -7.81 21.47
CA GLY A 42 -10.10 -6.54 22.14
C GLY A 42 -9.39 -5.33 21.53
N ALA A 43 -8.26 -5.52 20.83
CA ALA A 43 -7.58 -4.45 20.12
C ALA A 43 -8.40 -3.94 18.93
N TYR A 44 -8.99 -4.87 18.16
CA TYR A 44 -9.86 -4.54 17.03
C TYR A 44 -11.16 -3.87 17.46
N VAL A 45 -11.78 -4.36 18.53
CA VAL A 45 -13.00 -3.72 19.08
C VAL A 45 -12.72 -2.28 19.49
N LYS A 46 -11.62 -2.04 20.21
CA LYS A 46 -11.20 -0.68 20.61
C LYS A 46 -10.92 0.20 19.39
N GLN A 47 -10.23 -0.34 18.38
CA GLN A 47 -9.94 0.40 17.15
C GLN A 47 -11.22 0.72 16.38
N ALA A 48 -12.16 -0.21 16.24
CA ALA A 48 -13.42 0.00 15.54
C ALA A 48 -14.29 1.04 16.26
N GLN A 49 -14.35 1.00 17.59
CA GLN A 49 -15.04 2.02 18.40
C GLN A 49 -14.41 3.42 18.23
N LYS A 50 -13.08 3.49 18.20
CA LYS A 50 -12.37 4.74 17.91
C LYS A 50 -12.69 5.25 16.51
N SER A 51 -12.56 4.41 15.49
CA SER A 51 -12.87 4.77 14.10
C SER A 51 -14.33 5.20 13.91
N LEU A 52 -15.26 4.54 14.61
CA LEU A 52 -16.67 4.93 14.62
C LEU A 52 -16.86 6.35 15.15
N LYS A 53 -16.16 6.70 16.24
CA LYS A 53 -16.23 8.03 16.86
C LYS A 53 -15.60 9.11 15.98
N ASP A 54 -14.48 8.78 15.33
CA ASP A 54 -13.68 9.75 14.58
C ASP A 54 -14.26 10.04 13.19
N VAL A 55 -14.72 9.01 12.47
CA VAL A 55 -15.14 9.12 11.05
C VAL A 55 -16.40 8.31 10.71
N GLY A 56 -17.15 7.85 11.72
CA GLY A 56 -18.42 7.16 11.54
C GLY A 56 -18.30 5.69 11.10
N VAL A 57 -19.42 5.16 10.63
CA VAL A 57 -19.57 3.72 10.29
C VAL A 57 -18.55 3.27 9.24
N GLY A 58 -18.18 4.14 8.31
CA GLY A 58 -17.17 3.83 7.29
C GLY A 58 -15.80 3.46 7.89
N GLY A 59 -15.32 4.21 8.88
CA GLY A 59 -14.04 3.89 9.53
C GLY A 59 -14.11 2.63 10.40
N ALA A 60 -15.25 2.41 11.06
CA ALA A 60 -15.48 1.18 11.80
C ALA A 60 -15.46 -0.05 10.87
N ALA A 61 -16.17 0.02 9.74
CA ALA A 61 -16.18 -1.04 8.73
C ALA A 61 -14.76 -1.31 8.20
N TRP A 62 -13.96 -0.26 7.97
CA TRP A 62 -12.59 -0.45 7.47
C TRP A 62 -11.68 -1.20 8.44
N THR A 63 -11.90 -1.03 9.74
CA THR A 63 -11.14 -1.73 10.78
C THR A 63 -11.35 -3.25 10.70
N TRP A 64 -12.53 -3.70 10.30
CA TRP A 64 -12.89 -5.12 10.27
C TRP A 64 -12.38 -5.87 9.04
N ILE A 65 -12.00 -5.17 7.97
CA ILE A 65 -11.46 -5.79 6.75
C ILE A 65 -10.04 -6.34 6.97
N GLY A 66 -9.31 -5.84 7.97
CA GLY A 66 -7.98 -6.33 8.37
C GLY A 66 -7.99 -7.15 9.67
N TYR A 67 -9.10 -7.80 10.02
CA TYR A 67 -9.20 -8.56 11.27
C TYR A 67 -8.32 -9.82 11.24
N CYS A 68 -7.22 -9.80 11.98
CA CYS A 68 -6.24 -10.88 12.03
C CYS A 68 -6.17 -11.60 13.39
N ALA A 69 -7.00 -11.22 14.38
CA ALA A 69 -6.86 -11.75 15.74
C ALA A 69 -6.98 -13.28 15.81
N ASP A 70 -7.83 -13.84 14.96
CA ASP A 70 -8.08 -15.29 14.85
C ASP A 70 -7.40 -15.93 13.64
N TRP A 71 -6.59 -15.16 12.90
CA TRP A 71 -5.91 -15.68 11.73
C TRP A 71 -4.75 -16.61 12.16
N PRO A 72 -4.61 -17.82 11.57
CA PRO A 72 -3.64 -18.80 12.03
C PRO A 72 -2.19 -18.39 11.71
N ALA A 73 -1.97 -17.66 10.61
CA ALA A 73 -0.66 -17.18 10.22
C ALA A 73 -0.33 -15.85 10.91
N LYS A 74 0.96 -15.62 11.18
CA LYS A 74 1.50 -14.35 11.66
C LYS A 74 2.66 -13.95 10.76
N ALA A 75 2.97 -12.65 10.74
CA ALA A 75 4.17 -12.16 10.07
C ALA A 75 5.43 -12.80 10.66
N GLN A 76 6.06 -13.68 9.87
CA GLN A 76 7.28 -14.39 10.28
C GLN A 76 8.51 -13.50 10.22
N SER A 77 8.54 -12.56 9.28
CA SER A 77 9.67 -11.65 9.09
C SER A 77 9.16 -10.30 8.58
N PRO A 78 8.41 -9.55 9.41
CA PRO A 78 7.93 -8.24 8.99
C PRO A 78 9.11 -7.30 8.77
N TYR A 79 9.15 -6.66 7.61
CA TYR A 79 10.13 -5.61 7.35
C TYR A 79 9.67 -4.33 8.05
N LEU A 80 10.33 -3.97 9.14
CA LEU A 80 10.02 -2.77 9.91
C LEU A 80 10.98 -1.60 9.59
N GLY A 81 11.83 -1.79 8.58
CA GLY A 81 12.92 -0.91 8.22
C GLY A 81 14.30 -1.47 8.56
N PRO A 82 15.37 -0.70 8.30
CA PRO A 82 15.34 0.67 7.76
C PRO A 82 14.88 0.72 6.29
N TRP A 83 14.11 1.72 5.88
CA TRP A 83 13.57 1.81 4.50
C TRP A 83 14.55 2.47 3.53
N ASP A 84 15.85 2.32 3.78
CA ASP A 84 16.93 3.08 3.16
C ASP A 84 17.67 2.35 2.04
N ASN A 85 17.44 1.05 1.87
CA ASN A 85 17.99 0.26 0.77
C ASN A 85 17.19 0.45 -0.53
N VAL A 86 17.29 1.65 -1.10
CA VAL A 86 16.66 2.01 -2.38
C VAL A 86 17.73 2.16 -3.48
N GLY A 87 17.59 1.42 -4.58
CA GLY A 87 18.56 1.46 -5.68
C GLY A 87 18.51 2.75 -6.52
N LYS A 88 17.37 3.44 -6.52
CA LYS A 88 17.15 4.75 -7.13
C LYS A 88 16.12 5.56 -6.33
N PRO A 89 16.13 6.90 -6.43
CA PRO A 89 15.09 7.73 -5.81
C PRO A 89 13.68 7.34 -6.26
N ILE A 90 12.78 7.10 -5.30
CA ILE A 90 11.40 6.67 -5.57
C ILE A 90 10.48 7.90 -5.73
N VAL A 91 9.53 7.82 -6.66
CA VAL A 91 8.42 8.78 -6.75
C VAL A 91 7.20 8.19 -6.05
N VAL A 92 6.72 8.89 -5.03
CA VAL A 92 5.47 8.57 -4.32
C VAL A 92 4.38 9.51 -4.84
N VAL A 93 3.22 8.97 -5.18
CA VAL A 93 2.04 9.77 -5.56
C VAL A 93 1.03 9.67 -4.44
N GLY A 94 0.51 10.81 -3.97
CA GLY A 94 -0.49 10.85 -2.91
C GLY A 94 -1.61 11.83 -3.25
N THR A 95 -2.85 11.39 -3.11
CA THR A 95 -4.06 12.22 -3.29
C THR A 95 -4.53 12.76 -1.96
N THR A 96 -4.82 14.07 -1.87
CA THR A 96 -5.16 14.76 -0.61
C THR A 96 -6.40 14.19 0.07
N GLY A 97 -7.40 13.76 -0.71
CA GLY A 97 -8.63 13.11 -0.26
C GLY A 97 -8.71 11.61 -0.56
N ASP A 98 -7.61 10.87 -0.48
CA ASP A 98 -7.62 9.40 -0.61
C ASP A 98 -8.20 8.71 0.64
N PRO A 99 -9.34 7.99 0.55
CA PRO A 99 -9.98 7.36 1.70
C PRO A 99 -9.37 6.00 2.10
N ALA A 100 -8.55 5.38 1.26
CA ALA A 100 -7.98 4.05 1.50
C ALA A 100 -6.50 4.12 1.91
N THR A 101 -5.73 5.00 1.26
CA THR A 101 -4.33 5.28 1.60
C THR A 101 -4.15 6.78 1.85
N PRO A 102 -4.45 7.27 3.07
CA PRO A 102 -4.47 8.69 3.39
C PRO A 102 -3.19 9.43 2.97
N TYR A 103 -3.33 10.67 2.52
CA TYR A 103 -2.21 11.51 2.06
C TYR A 103 -1.06 11.61 3.08
N SER A 104 -1.37 11.65 4.37
CA SER A 104 -0.37 11.63 5.44
C SER A 104 0.55 10.41 5.39
N ASN A 105 0.03 9.25 4.97
CA ASN A 105 0.82 8.03 4.77
C ASN A 105 1.74 8.16 3.55
N ALA A 106 1.29 8.78 2.46
CA ALA A 106 2.15 9.08 1.31
C ALA A 106 3.29 10.05 1.69
N VAL A 107 2.98 11.09 2.48
CA VAL A 107 3.99 11.99 3.04
C VAL A 107 4.98 11.22 3.92
N ALA A 108 4.50 10.39 4.84
CA ALA A 108 5.36 9.58 5.72
C ALA A 108 6.25 8.62 4.91
N ALA A 109 5.69 7.88 3.95
CA ALA A 109 6.44 7.00 3.07
C ALA A 109 7.54 7.76 2.30
N SER A 110 7.22 8.95 1.75
CA SER A 110 8.20 9.78 1.06
C SER A 110 9.37 10.26 1.95
N ARG A 111 9.17 10.32 3.27
CA ARG A 111 10.21 10.69 4.25
C ARG A 111 11.05 9.49 4.68
N LEU A 112 10.46 8.30 4.71
CA LEU A 112 11.17 7.05 5.03
C LEU A 112 12.14 6.65 3.91
N LEU A 113 11.81 6.95 2.65
CA LEU A 113 12.58 6.56 1.48
C LEU A 113 13.63 7.63 1.11
N PRO A 114 14.94 7.31 1.19
CA PRO A 114 15.99 8.27 0.86
C PRO A 114 15.87 8.81 -0.55
N GLY A 115 16.00 10.14 -0.67
CA GLY A 115 15.98 10.80 -1.97
C GLY A 115 14.62 10.80 -2.67
N ALA A 116 13.55 10.24 -2.09
CA ALA A 116 12.24 10.18 -2.71
C ALA A 116 11.66 11.56 -3.06
N ARG A 117 10.67 11.56 -3.95
CA ARG A 117 9.86 12.73 -4.32
C ARG A 117 8.39 12.41 -4.16
N LEU A 118 7.67 13.31 -3.50
CA LEU A 118 6.22 13.26 -3.44
C LEU A 118 5.63 14.08 -4.60
N ILE A 119 4.70 13.49 -5.32
CA ILE A 119 3.76 14.21 -6.18
C ILE A 119 2.43 14.25 -5.45
N THR A 120 2.00 15.45 -5.10
CA THR A 120 0.70 15.69 -4.48
C THR A 120 -0.36 15.88 -5.55
N VAL A 121 -1.47 15.16 -5.40
CA VAL A 121 -2.68 15.33 -6.21
C VAL A 121 -3.74 15.96 -5.33
N ASP A 122 -4.09 17.20 -5.61
CA ASP A 122 -5.20 17.87 -4.97
C ASP A 122 -6.52 17.36 -5.56
N GLY A 123 -7.27 16.62 -4.75
CA GLY A 123 -8.54 16.02 -5.14
C GLY A 123 -8.94 14.82 -4.27
N TYR A 124 -9.87 14.01 -4.74
CA TYR A 124 -10.47 12.91 -3.98
C TYR A 124 -10.44 11.58 -4.72
N GLY A 125 -10.39 10.48 -3.97
CA GLY A 125 -10.44 9.14 -4.53
C GLY A 125 -9.12 8.38 -4.38
N HIS A 126 -9.19 7.06 -4.56
CA HIS A 126 -8.07 6.17 -4.31
C HIS A 126 -7.25 5.93 -5.57
N THR A 127 -5.95 6.23 -5.48
CA THR A 127 -4.95 6.19 -6.57
C THR A 127 -5.16 7.19 -7.71
N GLU A 128 -4.06 7.56 -8.39
CA GLU A 128 -4.13 8.38 -9.61
C GLU A 128 -4.69 7.59 -10.80
N LEU A 129 -4.51 6.26 -10.84
CA LEU A 129 -5.00 5.43 -11.94
C LEU A 129 -6.53 5.50 -12.08
N ALA A 130 -7.25 5.47 -10.96
CA ALA A 130 -8.71 5.61 -10.95
C ALA A 130 -9.17 7.07 -10.99
N ASN A 131 -8.29 8.04 -10.66
CA ASN A 131 -8.60 9.47 -10.61
C ASN A 131 -7.53 10.28 -11.37
N PRO A 132 -7.55 10.24 -12.72
CA PRO A 132 -6.40 10.65 -13.53
C PRO A 132 -6.01 12.11 -13.36
N SER A 133 -4.71 12.39 -13.46
CA SER A 133 -4.16 13.75 -13.53
C SER A 133 -3.10 13.84 -14.62
N LYS A 134 -3.36 14.64 -15.66
CA LYS A 134 -2.38 14.91 -16.74
C LYS A 134 -1.06 15.43 -16.21
N CYS A 135 -1.10 16.23 -15.13
CA CYS A 135 0.07 16.75 -14.45
C CYS A 135 0.92 15.62 -13.84
N VAL A 136 0.29 14.65 -13.17
CA VAL A 136 0.99 13.48 -12.60
C VAL A 136 1.55 12.61 -13.70
N GLN A 137 0.74 12.29 -14.72
CA GLN A 137 1.15 11.44 -15.85
C GLN A 137 2.37 12.01 -16.56
N GLN A 138 2.43 13.33 -16.77
CA GLN A 138 3.60 13.97 -17.37
C GLN A 138 4.86 13.84 -16.49
N ARG A 139 4.71 13.99 -15.16
CA ARG A 139 5.82 13.84 -14.21
C ARG A 139 6.29 12.39 -14.10
N LEU A 140 5.37 11.43 -14.13
CA LEU A 140 5.69 10.01 -14.17
C LEU A 140 6.37 9.63 -15.49
N ALA A 141 5.92 10.16 -16.62
CA ALA A 141 6.58 9.96 -17.91
C ALA A 141 8.01 10.54 -17.93
N ASP A 142 8.21 11.74 -17.39
CA ASP A 142 9.55 12.32 -17.22
C ASP A 142 10.45 11.45 -16.31
N TYR A 143 9.89 10.89 -15.23
CA TYR A 143 10.63 10.00 -14.32
C TYR A 143 11.01 8.68 -15.00
N PHE A 144 10.04 7.96 -15.56
CA PHE A 144 10.28 6.63 -16.14
C PHE A 144 11.06 6.66 -17.46
N LEU A 145 10.85 7.69 -18.30
CA LEU A 145 11.44 7.73 -19.64
C LEU A 145 12.73 8.56 -19.71
N LYS A 146 12.94 9.48 -18.77
CA LYS A 146 14.05 10.45 -18.81
C LYS A 146 14.86 10.50 -17.51
N ASP A 147 14.59 9.61 -16.55
CA ASP A 147 15.22 9.58 -15.22
C ASP A 147 15.12 10.95 -14.49
N LYS A 148 14.08 11.74 -14.80
CA LYS A 148 13.92 13.11 -14.30
C LYS A 148 12.92 13.15 -13.15
N LEU A 149 13.44 13.47 -11.97
CA LEU A 149 12.63 13.58 -10.75
C LEU A 149 11.77 14.84 -10.71
N PRO A 150 10.57 14.78 -10.08
CA PRO A 150 9.84 15.97 -9.68
C PRO A 150 10.67 16.89 -8.79
N LYS A 151 10.48 18.21 -8.93
CA LYS A 151 11.08 19.19 -8.01
C LYS A 151 10.49 19.00 -6.61
N ARG A 152 11.28 19.23 -5.56
CA ARG A 152 10.83 19.05 -4.15
C ARG A 152 9.68 19.98 -3.76
N ASN A 153 9.59 21.14 -4.38
CA ASN A 153 8.55 22.15 -4.21
C ASN A 153 7.73 22.32 -5.50
N ALA A 154 7.60 21.25 -6.29
CA ALA A 154 6.72 21.29 -7.45
C ALA A 154 5.29 21.62 -6.98
N PRO A 155 4.55 22.49 -7.69
CA PRO A 155 3.16 22.74 -7.37
C PRO A 155 2.34 21.45 -7.36
N ASP A 156 1.27 21.43 -6.57
CA ASP A 156 0.34 20.31 -6.52
C ASP A 156 -0.30 20.11 -7.90
N CYS A 157 -0.49 18.84 -8.28
CA CYS A 157 -1.23 18.49 -9.47
C CYS A 157 -2.72 18.50 -9.16
N GLN A 158 -3.53 18.99 -10.09
CA GLN A 158 -4.99 18.92 -9.98
C GLN A 158 -5.48 17.61 -10.63
N GLN A 159 -6.55 17.03 -10.09
CA GLN A 159 -7.28 15.98 -10.80
C GLN A 159 -7.87 16.53 -12.11
N ASN A 160 -7.94 15.69 -13.14
CA ASN A 160 -8.50 16.10 -14.44
C ASN A 160 -9.98 16.46 -14.33
N THR A 161 -10.71 15.71 -13.50
CA THR A 161 -12.14 15.89 -13.27
C THR A 161 -12.36 15.98 -11.77
N LYS A 162 -13.11 16.98 -11.33
CA LYS A 162 -13.52 17.08 -9.94
C LYS A 162 -14.75 16.19 -9.72
N PRO A 163 -14.77 15.35 -8.68
CA PRO A 163 -16.00 14.66 -8.32
C PRO A 163 -17.08 15.69 -7.95
N PHE A 164 -18.32 15.40 -8.32
CA PHE A 164 -19.49 16.26 -8.07
C PHE A 164 -19.48 17.63 -8.76
N ALA A 165 -18.65 17.82 -9.80
CA ALA A 165 -18.83 18.92 -10.73
C ALA A 165 -20.11 18.66 -11.53
N GLY A 166 -21.19 19.36 -11.18
CA GLY A 166 -22.47 19.30 -11.87
C GLY A 166 -22.40 19.73 -13.33
#